data_AF-A0AAD7BEI5-F1
#
_entry.id   AF-A0AAD7BEI5-F1
#
_cell.length_a   1.000
_cell.length_b   1.000
_cell.length_c   1.000
_cell.angle_alpha   90.00
_cell.angle_beta   90.00
_cell.angle_gamma   90.00
#
_symmetry.space_group_name_H-M   'P 1'
#
loop_
_entity.id
_entity.type
_entity.pdbx_description
1 polymer ?
#
loop_
_entity_poly.entity_id
_entity_poly.type
_entity_poly.pdbx_seq_one_letter_code
_entity_poly.pdbx_strand_id
1 'polypeptide(L)'
;MARMLSVFFALFVALSAVAVPVERRQTGNLECNINRAQIVVALAQTGSAVKAINGTDAATEAQKTAAQTGLTSSGEGIAQIAVALVAGQAAPAAARLQTQQGLLDAQAALGNITDPTVADAVSAAQSKLATAITAGNNVVANCK
;
A
#
# COMPACT_ATOMS: atom_id res chain seq x y z
N MET A 1 74.56 27.13 -30.67
CA MET A 1 73.99 25.88 -30.11
C MET A 1 73.29 26.23 -28.82
N ALA A 2 71.95 26.34 -28.86
CA ALA A 2 71.14 26.86 -27.75
C ALA A 2 70.47 25.72 -26.98
N ARG A 3 70.56 25.80 -25.64
CA ARG A 3 69.82 25.01 -24.65
C ARG A 3 68.33 25.38 -24.71
N MET A 4 67.41 24.41 -24.55
CA MET A 4 66.22 24.65 -23.73
C MET A 4 65.51 23.35 -23.30
N LEU A 5 65.07 23.39 -22.06
CA LEU A 5 64.46 22.38 -21.21
C LEU A 5 62.92 22.54 -21.26
N SER A 6 62.19 21.50 -20.82
CA SER A 6 60.78 21.53 -20.37
C SER A 6 59.71 21.43 -21.48
N VAL A 7 58.46 20.95 -21.28
CA VAL A 7 57.59 20.84 -20.10
C VAL A 7 56.58 19.69 -20.34
N PHE A 8 56.19 19.00 -19.24
CA PHE A 8 55.06 18.08 -19.10
C PHE A 8 53.74 18.62 -19.67
N PHE A 9 53.00 17.80 -20.44
CA PHE A 9 51.64 18.12 -20.88
C PHE A 9 50.62 17.46 -19.92
N ALA A 10 50.02 18.26 -19.05
CA ALA A 10 49.01 17.81 -18.10
C ALA A 10 47.61 17.80 -18.76
N LEU A 11 46.97 16.62 -18.73
CA LEU A 11 45.61 16.36 -19.15
C LEU A 11 44.64 16.89 -18.08
N PHE A 12 43.85 17.93 -18.40
CA PHE A 12 42.74 18.41 -17.57
C PHE A 12 41.43 18.26 -18.36
N VAL A 13 40.70 17.16 -18.13
CA VAL A 13 39.32 17.00 -18.56
C VAL A 13 38.42 17.41 -17.41
N ALA A 14 37.85 18.62 -17.50
CA ALA A 14 36.84 19.09 -16.57
C ALA A 14 35.51 18.40 -16.89
N LEU A 15 35.10 17.42 -16.07
CA LEU A 15 33.70 16.96 -16.03
C LEU A 15 32.89 17.95 -15.17
N SER A 16 32.05 18.73 -15.83
CA SER A 16 30.96 19.47 -15.18
C SER A 16 29.90 18.47 -14.70
N ALA A 17 29.97 18.09 -13.44
CA ALA A 17 28.86 17.43 -12.75
C ALA A 17 27.68 18.40 -12.69
N VAL A 18 26.67 18.20 -13.55
CA VAL A 18 25.36 18.84 -13.39
C VAL A 18 24.77 18.26 -12.10
N ALA A 19 24.86 19.03 -11.02
CA ALA A 19 24.16 18.73 -9.79
C ALA A 19 22.65 18.79 -10.09
N VAL A 20 22.06 17.62 -10.34
CA VAL A 20 20.60 17.48 -10.39
C VAL A 20 20.09 17.86 -9.00
N PRO A 21 19.15 18.82 -8.88
CA PRO A 21 18.62 19.20 -7.58
C PRO A 21 18.03 17.95 -6.92
N VAL A 22 18.59 17.57 -5.78
CA VAL A 22 18.00 16.59 -4.88
C VAL A 22 16.82 17.28 -4.22
N GLU A 23 15.71 17.41 -4.95
CA GLU A 23 14.44 17.76 -4.33
C GLU A 23 14.18 16.76 -3.21
N ARG A 24 13.84 17.29 -2.04
CA ARG A 24 13.81 16.54 -0.79
C ARG A 24 12.92 15.30 -0.92
N ARG A 25 13.56 14.13 -1.04
CA ARG A 25 12.94 12.81 -1.05
C ARG A 25 12.21 12.43 0.25
N GLN A 26 12.07 13.31 1.24
CA GLN A 26 11.73 12.90 2.61
C GLN A 26 10.26 13.08 2.99
N THR A 27 9.55 14.08 2.48
CA THR A 27 8.11 14.26 2.76
C THR A 27 7.22 13.34 1.93
N GLY A 28 7.77 12.62 0.96
CA GLY A 28 7.03 11.69 0.09
C GLY A 28 7.49 10.22 0.15
N ASN A 29 8.66 9.87 0.72
CA ASN A 29 9.09 8.46 0.80
C ASN A 29 8.87 7.84 2.18
N LEU A 30 9.23 8.52 3.28
CA LEU A 30 9.11 7.90 4.60
C LEU A 30 7.65 7.76 5.01
N GLU A 31 6.88 8.84 4.93
CA GLU A 31 5.46 8.83 5.26
C GLU A 31 4.65 7.93 4.32
N CYS A 32 4.97 7.95 3.02
CA CYS A 32 4.40 7.02 2.06
C CYS A 32 4.67 5.55 2.43
N ASN A 33 5.91 5.20 2.76
CA ASN A 33 6.27 3.83 3.14
C ASN A 33 5.60 3.42 4.46
N ILE A 34 5.45 4.35 5.41
CA ILE A 34 4.67 4.14 6.64
C ILE A 34 3.21 3.84 6.28
N ASN A 35 2.57 4.67 5.44
CA ASN A 35 1.18 4.46 5.04
C ASN A 35 0.99 3.13 4.29
N ARG A 36 1.96 2.74 3.43
CA ARG A 36 1.98 1.44 2.73
C ARG A 36 2.10 0.27 3.71
N ALA A 37 2.90 0.40 4.76
CA ALA A 37 2.99 -0.63 5.80
C ALA A 37 1.70 -0.68 6.64
N GLN A 38 1.13 0.48 6.98
CA GLN A 38 -0.10 0.58 7.75
C GLN A 38 -1.28 -0.10 7.06
N ILE A 39 -1.45 0.06 5.74
CA ILE A 39 -2.54 -0.63 5.04
C ILE A 39 -2.39 -2.16 5.12
N VAL A 40 -1.17 -2.70 4.94
CA VAL A 40 -0.93 -4.16 5.05
C VAL A 40 -1.26 -4.67 6.45
N VAL A 41 -0.81 -3.97 7.50
CA VAL A 41 -1.13 -4.32 8.89
C VAL A 41 -2.62 -4.22 9.15
N ALA A 42 -3.29 -3.17 8.68
CA ALA A 42 -4.73 -2.97 8.87
C ALA A 42 -5.56 -4.04 8.13
N LEU A 43 -5.16 -4.47 6.92
CA LEU A 43 -5.80 -5.60 6.24
C LEU A 43 -5.67 -6.89 7.06
N ALA A 44 -4.48 -7.19 7.57
CA ALA A 44 -4.26 -8.39 8.38
C ALA A 44 -5.09 -8.38 9.67
N GLN A 45 -5.17 -7.23 10.35
CA GLN A 45 -6.03 -7.04 11.51
C GLN A 45 -7.51 -7.19 11.16
N THR A 46 -7.94 -6.63 10.02
CA THR A 46 -9.32 -6.77 9.54
C THR A 46 -9.64 -8.23 9.25
N GLY A 47 -8.79 -8.95 8.51
CA GLY A 47 -8.96 -10.37 8.24
C GLY A 47 -9.03 -11.23 9.50
N SER A 48 -8.23 -10.88 10.53
CA SER A 48 -8.30 -11.55 11.83
C SER A 48 -9.61 -11.26 12.57
N ALA A 49 -10.09 -10.02 12.54
CA ALA A 49 -11.38 -9.65 13.12
C ALA A 49 -12.55 -10.33 12.41
N VAL A 50 -12.52 -10.42 11.07
CA VAL A 50 -13.52 -11.15 10.28
C VAL A 50 -13.52 -12.65 10.63
N LYS A 51 -12.34 -13.26 10.84
CA LYS A 51 -12.24 -14.66 11.28
C LYS A 51 -12.82 -14.90 12.67
N ALA A 52 -12.80 -13.87 13.54
CA ALA A 52 -13.35 -13.95 14.89
C ALA A 52 -14.90 -13.83 14.92
N ILE A 53 -15.54 -13.48 13.81
CA ILE A 53 -17.00 -13.55 13.67
C ILE A 53 -17.38 -15.05 13.65
N ASN A 54 -18.07 -15.48 14.71
CA ASN A 54 -18.46 -16.86 14.90
C ASN A 54 -19.99 -16.98 14.90
N GLY A 55 -20.58 -16.84 13.70
CA GLY A 55 -22.01 -17.04 13.50
C GLY A 55 -22.32 -18.52 13.30
N THR A 56 -23.52 -18.94 13.68
CA THR A 56 -23.98 -20.33 13.49
C THR A 56 -24.89 -20.50 12.28
N ASP A 57 -25.37 -19.40 11.70
CA ASP A 57 -26.27 -19.42 10.56
C ASP A 57 -25.52 -19.30 9.23
N ALA A 58 -26.11 -19.88 8.17
CA ALA A 58 -25.51 -19.91 6.85
C ALA A 58 -25.38 -18.53 6.20
N ALA A 59 -26.23 -17.56 6.55
CA ALA A 59 -26.17 -16.23 5.97
C ALA A 59 -24.95 -15.46 6.52
N THR A 60 -24.72 -15.52 7.84
CA THR A 60 -23.53 -14.93 8.46
C THR A 60 -22.23 -15.52 7.91
N GLU A 61 -22.14 -16.85 7.79
CA GLU A 61 -20.92 -17.49 7.23
C GLU A 61 -20.70 -17.17 5.74
N ALA A 62 -21.78 -17.02 4.96
CA ALA A 62 -21.67 -16.57 3.57
C ALA A 62 -21.11 -15.14 3.48
N GLN A 63 -21.62 -14.21 4.29
CA GLN A 63 -21.13 -12.83 4.31
C GLN A 63 -19.69 -12.72 4.85
N LYS A 64 -19.34 -13.49 5.88
CA LYS A 64 -17.96 -13.59 6.37
C LYS A 64 -17.00 -14.08 5.28
N THR A 65 -17.40 -15.08 4.52
CA THR A 65 -16.63 -15.60 3.37
C THR A 65 -16.49 -14.54 2.26
N ALA A 66 -17.57 -13.81 1.96
CA ALA A 66 -17.54 -12.71 1.01
C ALA A 66 -16.59 -11.60 1.47
N ALA A 67 -16.60 -11.25 2.76
CA ALA A 67 -15.69 -10.28 3.34
C ALA A 67 -14.22 -10.73 3.23
N GLN A 68 -13.92 -12.00 3.51
CA GLN A 68 -12.57 -12.55 3.35
C GLN A 68 -12.11 -12.55 1.89
N THR A 69 -13.01 -12.83 0.95
CA THR A 69 -12.72 -12.75 -0.49
C THR A 69 -12.37 -11.32 -0.89
N GLY A 70 -13.14 -10.32 -0.45
CA GLY A 70 -12.86 -8.91 -0.69
C GLY A 70 -11.50 -8.49 -0.13
N LEU A 71 -11.18 -8.88 1.10
CA LEU A 71 -9.87 -8.62 1.72
C LEU A 71 -8.72 -9.28 0.98
N THR A 72 -8.92 -10.51 0.49
CA THR A 72 -7.92 -11.25 -0.30
C THR A 72 -7.65 -10.54 -1.62
N SER A 73 -8.71 -10.20 -2.36
CA SER A 73 -8.62 -9.41 -3.59
C SER A 73 -7.90 -8.07 -3.35
N SER A 74 -8.21 -7.41 -2.23
CA SER A 74 -7.52 -6.16 -1.88
C SER A 74 -6.02 -6.36 -1.63
N GLY A 75 -5.65 -7.45 -0.94
CA GLY A 75 -4.26 -7.83 -0.68
C GLY A 75 -3.50 -8.18 -1.96
N GLU A 76 -4.13 -8.85 -2.91
CA GLU A 76 -3.55 -9.14 -4.23
C GLU A 76 -3.26 -7.86 -5.03
N GLY A 77 -4.17 -6.89 -5.02
CA GLY A 77 -3.93 -5.57 -5.61
C GLY A 77 -2.73 -4.86 -4.97
N ILE A 78 -2.61 -4.91 -3.63
CA ILE A 78 -1.46 -4.36 -2.90
C ILE A 78 -0.16 -5.08 -3.30
N ALA A 79 -0.19 -6.42 -3.44
CA ALA A 79 0.97 -7.19 -3.86
C ALA A 79 1.44 -6.80 -5.27
N GLN A 80 0.53 -6.62 -6.22
CA GLN A 80 0.85 -6.14 -7.57
C GLN A 80 1.45 -4.73 -7.55
N ILE A 81 0.90 -3.84 -6.73
CA ILE A 81 1.47 -2.49 -6.51
C ILE A 81 2.90 -2.59 -5.98
N ALA A 82 3.13 -3.43 -4.97
CA ALA A 82 4.46 -3.61 -4.40
C ALA A 82 5.48 -4.12 -5.42
N VAL A 83 5.10 -5.12 -6.24
CA VAL A 83 5.94 -5.65 -7.32
C VAL A 83 6.33 -4.56 -8.33
N ALA A 84 5.37 -3.77 -8.80
CA ALA A 84 5.63 -2.69 -9.75
C ALA A 84 6.59 -1.64 -9.17
N LEU A 85 6.39 -1.25 -7.91
CA LEU A 85 7.23 -0.25 -7.24
C LEU A 85 8.67 -0.73 -7.04
N VAL A 86 8.87 -2.01 -6.68
CA VAL A 86 10.22 -2.60 -6.59
C VAL A 86 10.91 -2.62 -7.95
N ALA A 87 10.15 -2.79 -9.03
CA ALA A 87 10.65 -2.68 -10.40
C ALA A 87 10.86 -1.23 -10.89
N GLY A 88 10.65 -0.22 -10.04
CA GLY A 88 10.76 1.20 -10.40
C GLY A 88 9.63 1.71 -11.30
N GLN A 89 8.53 0.96 -11.40
CA GLN A 89 7.34 1.33 -12.17
C GLN A 89 6.33 2.08 -11.30
N ALA A 90 5.44 2.83 -11.95
CA ALA A 90 4.28 3.42 -11.27
C ALA A 90 3.32 2.32 -10.79
N ALA A 91 2.61 2.58 -9.69
CA ALA A 91 1.57 1.69 -9.19
C ALA A 91 0.46 1.49 -10.24
N PRO A 92 0.20 0.25 -10.72
CA PRO A 92 -0.77 0.02 -11.78
C PRO A 92 -2.17 0.49 -11.40
N ALA A 93 -2.88 1.14 -12.32
CA ALA A 93 -4.24 1.63 -12.08
C ALA A 93 -5.21 0.48 -11.75
N ALA A 94 -5.09 -0.64 -12.47
CA ALA A 94 -5.90 -1.84 -12.23
C ALA A 94 -5.69 -2.40 -10.81
N ALA A 95 -4.45 -2.45 -10.34
CA ALA A 95 -4.13 -2.94 -9.00
C ALA A 95 -4.68 -2.01 -7.90
N ARG A 96 -4.62 -0.69 -8.10
CA ARG A 96 -5.24 0.29 -7.19
C ARG A 96 -6.76 0.13 -7.13
N LEU A 97 -7.40 -0.06 -8.28
CA LEU A 97 -8.84 -0.30 -8.38
C LEU A 97 -9.22 -1.63 -7.71
N GLN A 98 -8.43 -2.69 -7.91
CA GLN A 98 -8.64 -3.98 -7.25
C GLN A 98 -8.55 -3.85 -5.72
N THR A 99 -7.56 -3.12 -5.20
CA THR A 99 -7.46 -2.80 -3.77
C THR A 99 -8.70 -2.07 -3.26
N GLN A 100 -9.13 -1.01 -3.95
CA GLN A 100 -10.31 -0.25 -3.57
C GLN A 100 -11.58 -1.11 -3.58
N GLN A 101 -11.81 -1.85 -4.66
CA GLN A 101 -13.00 -2.67 -4.83
C GLN A 101 -13.06 -3.77 -3.77
N GLY A 102 -11.94 -4.47 -3.52
CA GLY A 102 -11.90 -5.52 -2.49
C GLY A 102 -12.23 -4.99 -1.08
N LEU A 103 -11.80 -3.78 -0.73
CA LEU A 103 -12.17 -3.13 0.54
C LEU A 103 -13.66 -2.78 0.60
N LEU A 104 -14.23 -2.27 -0.50
CA LEU A 104 -15.67 -1.95 -0.58
C LEU A 104 -16.53 -3.22 -0.54
N ASP A 105 -16.11 -4.29 -1.21
CA ASP A 105 -16.80 -5.58 -1.18
C ASP A 105 -16.79 -6.16 0.24
N ALA A 106 -15.65 -6.06 0.94
CA ALA A 106 -15.57 -6.47 2.33
C ALA A 106 -16.48 -5.62 3.25
N GLN A 107 -16.58 -4.33 2.98
CA GLN A 107 -17.43 -3.41 3.74
C GLN A 107 -18.91 -3.75 3.55
N ALA A 108 -19.33 -3.95 2.29
CA ALA A 108 -20.69 -4.32 1.96
C ALA A 108 -21.07 -5.67 2.59
N ALA A 109 -20.19 -6.68 2.50
CA ALA A 109 -20.41 -7.99 3.09
C ALA A 109 -20.58 -7.91 4.61
N LEU A 110 -19.69 -7.19 5.31
CA LEU A 110 -19.83 -6.97 6.76
C LEU A 110 -21.10 -6.20 7.12
N GLY A 111 -21.53 -5.25 6.28
CA GLY A 111 -22.78 -4.51 6.48
C GLY A 111 -24.04 -5.36 6.32
N ASN A 112 -23.94 -6.50 5.64
CA ASN A 112 -25.05 -7.43 5.42
C ASN A 112 -25.18 -8.51 6.51
N ILE A 113 -24.27 -8.55 7.49
CA ILE A 113 -24.40 -9.44 8.65
C ILE A 113 -25.37 -8.78 9.64
N THR A 114 -26.56 -9.35 9.78
CA THR A 114 -27.63 -8.84 10.65
C THR A 114 -27.86 -9.67 11.91
N ASP A 115 -27.08 -10.73 12.13
CA ASP A 115 -27.19 -11.57 13.32
C ASP A 115 -26.76 -10.77 14.58
N PRO A 116 -27.68 -10.53 15.55
CA PRO A 116 -27.38 -9.75 16.73
C PRO A 116 -26.38 -10.44 17.66
N THR A 117 -26.22 -11.77 17.59
CA THR A 117 -25.32 -12.52 18.48
C THR A 117 -23.84 -12.27 18.17
N VAL A 118 -23.54 -11.82 16.95
CA VAL A 118 -22.18 -11.49 16.49
C VAL A 118 -21.96 -9.99 16.28
N ALA A 119 -22.92 -9.14 16.68
CA ALA A 119 -22.90 -7.70 16.39
C ALA A 119 -21.60 -7.00 16.85
N ASP A 120 -21.09 -7.34 18.04
CA ASP A 120 -19.85 -6.77 18.56
C ASP A 120 -18.63 -7.17 17.71
N ALA A 121 -18.57 -8.43 17.27
CA ALA A 121 -17.50 -8.92 16.39
C ALA A 121 -17.57 -8.28 15.00
N VAL A 122 -18.78 -8.11 14.45
CA VAL A 122 -19.00 -7.40 13.18
C VAL A 122 -18.57 -5.94 13.30
N SER A 123 -18.97 -5.25 14.37
CA SER A 123 -18.59 -3.85 14.64
C SER A 123 -17.07 -3.70 14.77
N ALA A 124 -16.41 -4.62 15.49
CA ALA A 124 -14.95 -4.65 15.58
C ALA A 124 -14.29 -4.84 14.20
N ALA A 125 -14.80 -5.77 13.37
CA ALA A 125 -14.30 -5.98 12.02
C ALA A 125 -14.51 -4.75 11.12
N GLN A 126 -15.67 -4.10 11.19
CA GLN A 126 -15.96 -2.86 10.45
C GLN A 126 -15.03 -1.72 10.87
N SER A 127 -14.73 -1.57 12.16
CA SER A 127 -13.78 -0.57 12.66
C SER A 127 -12.37 -0.80 12.12
N LYS A 128 -11.90 -2.06 12.09
CA LYS A 128 -10.60 -2.41 11.50
C LYS A 128 -10.59 -2.17 9.99
N LEU A 129 -11.68 -2.49 9.30
CA LEU A 129 -11.81 -2.22 7.87
C LEU A 129 -11.79 -0.72 7.57
N ALA A 130 -12.47 0.11 8.37
CA ALA A 130 -12.43 1.56 8.23
C ALA A 130 -10.99 2.12 8.42
N THR A 131 -10.22 1.51 9.33
CA THR A 131 -8.80 1.83 9.50
C THR A 131 -8.00 1.47 8.24
N ALA A 132 -8.26 0.30 7.63
CA ALA A 132 -7.61 -0.11 6.38
C ALA A 132 -7.95 0.83 5.21
N ILE A 133 -9.21 1.23 5.07
CA ILE A 133 -9.66 2.20 4.06
C ILE A 133 -8.96 3.55 4.27
N THR A 134 -8.89 4.03 5.51
CA THR A 134 -8.20 5.28 5.85
C THR A 134 -6.71 5.19 5.50
N ALA A 135 -6.04 4.09 5.84
CA ALA A 135 -4.64 3.88 5.47
C ALA A 135 -4.44 3.87 3.94
N GLY A 136 -5.36 3.26 3.18
CA GLY A 136 -5.36 3.32 1.72
C GLY A 136 -5.51 4.74 1.16
N ASN A 137 -6.40 5.54 1.75
CA ASN A 137 -6.56 6.94 1.37
C ASN A 137 -5.29 7.76 1.70
N ASN A 138 -4.62 7.48 2.82
CA ASN A 138 -3.36 8.13 3.18
C ASN A 138 -2.21 7.74 2.22
N VAL A 139 -2.20 6.51 1.69
CA VAL A 139 -1.28 6.14 0.60
C VAL A 139 -1.55 7.00 -0.62
N VAL A 140 -2.80 7.16 -1.06
CA VAL A 140 -3.14 7.99 -2.22
C VAL A 140 -2.75 9.46 -1.99
N ALA A 141 -2.94 9.99 -0.79
CA ALA A 141 -2.64 11.37 -0.45
C ALA A 141 -1.13 11.66 -0.36
N ASN A 142 -0.36 10.74 0.25
CA ASN A 142 1.02 11.02 0.67
C ASN A 142 2.08 10.31 -0.19
N CYS A 143 1.69 9.35 -1.04
CA CYS A 143 2.59 8.70 -1.99
C CYS A 143 2.48 9.34 -3.38
N LYS A 144 3.39 10.26 -3.69
CA LYS A 144 3.54 10.89 -5.00
C LYS A 144 4.76 10.36 -5.74
#